data_AF-A0A2E3BU66-F1
#
_entry.id   AF-A0A2E3BU66-F1
#
_cell.length_a   1.000
_cell.length_b   1.000
_cell.length_c   1.000
_cell.angle_alpha   90.00
_cell.angle_beta   90.00
_cell.angle_gamma   90.00
#
_symmetry.space_group_name_H-M   'P 1'
#
loop_
_entity.id
_entity.type
_entity.pdbx_description
1 polymer ?
#
loop_
_entity_poly.entity_id
_entity_poly.type
_entity_poly.pdbx_seq_one_letter_code
_entity_poly.pdbx_strand_id
1 'polypeptide(L)'
;MILVGLQADVEEHSIHLVCSDVDTRDAFAERGVIASTTAPEAGMIGMAGLLAGMAPLRSVPAACAVAETLGSTVDVIAGQRLASWVEEKLGIALEISIDTTESTAERIRREIALDQTELDSLLNPSEPSPEFYV
;
A
#
# COMPACT_ATOMS: atom_id res chain seq x y z
N MET A 1 0.40 8.74 -6.29
CA MET A 1 0.49 7.27 -6.38
C MET A 1 0.40 6.70 -4.98
N ILE A 2 -0.23 5.53 -4.84
CA ILE A 2 -0.47 4.84 -3.57
C ILE A 2 0.29 3.50 -3.64
N LEU A 3 1.00 3.14 -2.58
CA LEU A 3 1.78 1.91 -2.49
C LEU A 3 1.08 0.93 -1.55
N VAL A 4 0.82 -0.28 -2.01
CA VAL A 4 -0.06 -1.22 -1.30
C VAL A 4 0.50 -2.64 -1.37
N GLY A 5 0.35 -3.41 -0.29
CA GLY A 5 0.58 -4.85 -0.28
C GLY A 5 -0.71 -5.63 -0.59
N LEU A 6 -0.60 -6.71 -1.35
CA LEU A 6 -1.66 -7.68 -1.61
C LEU A 6 -1.24 -9.04 -1.06
N GLN A 7 -2.05 -9.61 -0.17
CA GLN A 7 -1.80 -10.97 0.32
C GLN A 7 -1.91 -11.97 -0.84
N ALA A 8 -0.89 -12.79 -1.00
CA ALA A 8 -0.69 -13.73 -2.09
C ALA A 8 0.03 -15.00 -1.61
N ASP A 9 0.09 -16.03 -2.45
CA ASP A 9 0.83 -17.26 -2.14
C ASP A 9 2.36 -17.05 -2.18
N VAL A 10 3.12 -17.98 -1.59
CA VAL A 10 4.59 -17.86 -1.45
C VAL A 10 5.32 -17.72 -2.79
N GLU A 11 4.72 -18.22 -3.87
CA GLU A 11 5.31 -18.25 -5.22
C GLU A 11 4.97 -16.97 -6.03
N GLU A 12 4.10 -16.12 -5.49
CA GLU A 12 3.55 -14.94 -6.17
C GLU A 12 4.28 -13.65 -5.75
N HIS A 13 4.92 -12.99 -6.72
CA HIS A 13 5.80 -11.83 -6.50
C HIS A 13 5.58 -10.70 -7.52
N SER A 14 4.39 -10.61 -8.07
CA SER A 14 4.02 -9.62 -9.09
C SER A 14 3.81 -8.23 -8.48
N ILE A 15 3.81 -7.23 -9.35
CA ILE A 15 3.31 -5.88 -9.06
C ILE A 15 2.20 -5.56 -10.04
N HIS A 16 1.03 -5.24 -9.52
CA HIS A 16 -0.14 -4.86 -10.29
C HIS A 16 -0.35 -3.36 -10.22
N LEU A 17 -0.66 -2.73 -11.34
CA LEU A 17 -1.08 -1.34 -11.39
C LEU A 17 -2.62 -1.28 -11.43
N VAL A 18 -3.22 -0.52 -10.53
CA VAL A 18 -4.67 -0.24 -10.54
C VAL A 18 -4.86 1.27 -10.68
N CYS A 19 -5.62 1.72 -11.67
CA CYS A 19 -5.85 3.14 -11.92
C CYS A 19 -7.25 3.56 -11.46
N SER A 20 -7.39 4.79 -10.98
CA SER A 20 -8.66 5.34 -10.48
C SER A 20 -9.69 5.62 -11.57
N ASP A 21 -9.22 5.88 -12.79
CA ASP A 21 -10.03 6.24 -13.95
C ASP A 21 -9.32 5.88 -15.26
N VAL A 22 -10.07 6.01 -16.36
CA VAL A 22 -9.62 5.64 -17.71
C VAL A 22 -8.49 6.55 -18.21
N ASP A 23 -8.55 7.85 -17.91
CA ASP A 23 -7.55 8.81 -18.38
C ASP A 23 -6.19 8.53 -17.72
N THR A 24 -6.19 8.24 -16.42
CA THR A 24 -5.00 7.83 -15.68
C THR A 24 -4.46 6.51 -16.22
N ARG A 25 -5.33 5.52 -16.48
CA ARG A 25 -4.93 4.24 -17.07
C ARG A 25 -4.22 4.43 -18.41
N ASP A 26 -4.80 5.23 -19.29
CA ASP A 26 -4.28 5.44 -20.64
C ASP A 26 -2.94 6.19 -20.59
N ALA A 27 -2.78 7.16 -19.68
CA ALA A 27 -1.51 7.84 -19.44
C ALA A 27 -0.39 6.90 -18.96
N PHE A 28 -0.71 5.87 -18.16
CA PHE A 28 0.27 4.83 -17.80
C PHE A 28 0.58 3.90 -18.98
N ALA A 29 -0.44 3.54 -19.78
CA ALA A 29 -0.28 2.67 -20.95
C ALA A 29 0.62 3.31 -22.02
N GLU A 30 0.50 4.63 -22.25
CA GLU A 30 1.39 5.40 -23.14
C GLU A 30 2.87 5.33 -22.71
N ARG A 31 3.12 5.11 -21.42
CA ARG A 31 4.46 4.93 -20.83
C ARG A 31 4.89 3.46 -20.77
N GLY A 32 4.11 2.54 -21.35
CA GLY A 32 4.40 1.11 -21.35
C GLY A 32 4.10 0.40 -20.03
N VAL A 33 3.29 1.00 -19.15
CA VAL A 33 2.86 0.40 -17.89
C VAL A 33 1.37 0.05 -17.99
N ILE A 34 1.07 -1.25 -18.05
CA ILE A 34 -0.30 -1.71 -18.27
C ILE A 34 -0.98 -1.94 -16.92
N ALA A 35 -2.15 -1.32 -16.73
CA ALA A 35 -2.98 -1.58 -15.57
C ALA A 35 -3.54 -3.00 -15.59
N SER A 36 -3.57 -3.63 -14.42
CA SER A 36 -4.18 -4.93 -14.24
C SER A 36 -5.70 -4.85 -14.44
N THR A 37 -6.26 -5.88 -15.05
CA THR A 37 -7.71 -6.04 -15.25
C THR A 37 -8.29 -7.14 -14.36
N THR A 38 -7.43 -7.93 -13.72
CA THR A 38 -7.79 -9.11 -12.94
C THR A 38 -7.38 -9.02 -11.47
N ALA A 39 -6.39 -8.17 -11.14
CA ALA A 39 -5.87 -8.06 -9.78
C ALA A 39 -5.90 -6.59 -9.28
N PRO A 40 -6.24 -6.37 -7.99
CA PRO A 40 -6.71 -7.37 -7.02
C PRO A 40 -8.18 -7.75 -7.28
N GLU A 41 -8.47 -9.06 -7.35
CA GLU A 41 -9.83 -9.58 -7.60
C GLU A 41 -10.80 -9.19 -6.47
N ALA A 42 -10.32 -9.23 -5.22
CA ALA A 42 -11.07 -8.85 -4.03
C ALA A 42 -11.27 -7.33 -3.86
N GLY A 43 -10.66 -6.51 -4.73
CA GLY A 43 -10.63 -5.06 -4.61
C GLY A 43 -9.60 -4.55 -3.60
N MET A 44 -9.70 -3.27 -3.25
CA MET A 44 -8.79 -2.58 -2.31
C MET A 44 -9.57 -2.00 -1.13
N ILE A 45 -9.09 -2.24 0.09
CA ILE A 45 -9.71 -1.75 1.34
C ILE A 45 -8.84 -0.69 2.04
N GLY A 46 -9.42 -0.05 3.07
CA GLY A 46 -8.72 0.94 3.89
C GLY A 46 -8.41 2.24 3.15
N MET A 47 -7.35 2.94 3.57
CA MET A 47 -6.96 4.22 2.97
C MET A 47 -6.62 4.10 1.49
N ALA A 48 -6.06 2.97 1.05
CA ALA A 48 -5.73 2.76 -0.35
C ALA A 48 -6.98 2.78 -1.24
N GLY A 49 -7.98 1.97 -0.88
CA GLY A 49 -9.26 1.93 -1.60
C GLY A 49 -10.01 3.27 -1.53
N LEU A 50 -10.03 3.91 -0.34
CA LEU A 50 -10.69 5.20 -0.15
C LEU A 50 -10.07 6.30 -1.02
N LEU A 51 -8.75 6.47 -0.95
CA LEU A 51 -8.04 7.50 -1.70
C LEU A 51 -8.17 7.26 -3.20
N ALA A 52 -7.96 6.02 -3.66
CA ALA A 52 -8.09 5.68 -5.08
C ALA A 52 -9.52 5.90 -5.60
N GLY A 53 -10.55 5.54 -4.82
CA GLY A 53 -11.95 5.70 -5.20
C GLY A 53 -12.45 7.15 -5.15
N MET A 54 -11.91 7.97 -4.23
CA MET A 54 -12.32 9.37 -4.10
C MET A 54 -11.57 10.31 -5.03
N ALA A 55 -10.36 9.98 -5.47
CA ALA A 55 -9.52 10.85 -6.27
C ALA A 55 -10.21 11.35 -7.57
N PRO A 56 -10.94 10.51 -8.33
CA PRO A 56 -11.69 10.97 -9.51
C PRO A 56 -12.78 11.99 -9.19
N LEU A 57 -13.41 11.91 -8.01
CA LEU A 57 -14.44 12.86 -7.55
C LEU A 57 -13.88 14.27 -7.27
N ARG A 58 -12.55 14.40 -7.26
CA ARG A 58 -11.81 15.65 -7.09
C ARG A 58 -10.92 15.95 -8.29
N SER A 59 -11.08 15.20 -9.39
CA SER A 59 -10.24 15.28 -10.58
C SER A 59 -8.74 15.18 -10.28
N VAL A 60 -8.39 14.36 -9.29
CA VAL A 60 -7.00 14.06 -8.93
C VAL A 60 -6.62 12.72 -9.58
N PRO A 61 -5.61 12.66 -10.44
CA PRO A 61 -5.12 11.39 -10.98
C PRO A 61 -4.55 10.51 -9.87
N ALA A 62 -5.04 9.28 -9.76
CA ALA A 62 -4.57 8.33 -8.76
C ALA A 62 -4.36 6.94 -9.35
N ALA A 63 -3.33 6.27 -8.84
CA ALA A 63 -3.07 4.87 -9.14
C ALA A 63 -2.42 4.19 -7.94
N CYS A 64 -2.71 2.90 -7.80
CA CYS A 64 -2.14 2.02 -6.80
C CYS A 64 -1.13 1.09 -7.47
N ALA A 65 0.10 1.07 -6.98
CA ALA A 65 1.06 0.01 -7.28
C ALA A 65 0.96 -1.02 -6.15
N VAL A 66 0.55 -2.24 -6.51
CA VAL A 66 0.12 -3.29 -5.60
C VAL A 66 1.11 -4.44 -5.67
N ALA A 67 1.92 -4.62 -4.63
CA ALA A 67 2.91 -5.69 -4.56
C ALA A 67 2.36 -6.91 -3.82
N GLU A 68 2.51 -8.09 -4.43
CA GLU A 68 2.18 -9.36 -3.77
C GLU A 68 3.10 -9.64 -2.58
N THR A 69 2.54 -10.13 -1.48
CA THR A 69 3.25 -10.38 -0.22
C THR A 69 2.55 -11.49 0.56
N LEU A 70 3.24 -12.11 1.52
CA LEU A 70 2.62 -13.11 2.42
C LEU A 70 1.55 -12.51 3.34
N GLY A 71 1.49 -11.17 3.50
CA GLY A 71 0.47 -10.43 4.25
C GLY A 71 0.50 -10.58 5.78
N SER A 72 1.08 -11.66 6.29
CA SER A 72 1.16 -12.00 7.72
C SER A 72 2.42 -11.49 8.42
N THR A 73 3.38 -10.95 7.69
CA THR A 73 4.68 -10.52 8.21
C THR A 73 5.17 -9.24 7.55
N VAL A 74 6.14 -8.56 8.18
CA VAL A 74 6.87 -7.46 7.53
C VAL A 74 7.74 -8.03 6.42
N ASP A 75 7.38 -7.68 5.20
CA ASP A 75 7.97 -8.15 3.95
C ASP A 75 8.83 -7.05 3.28
N VAL A 76 10.10 -6.99 3.70
CA VAL A 76 11.07 -6.02 3.14
C VAL A 76 11.39 -6.28 1.68
N ILE A 77 11.18 -7.51 1.20
CA ILE A 77 11.43 -7.90 -0.20
C ILE A 77 10.34 -7.31 -1.10
N ALA A 78 9.07 -7.43 -0.71
CA ALA A 78 7.97 -6.78 -1.40
C ALA A 78 8.13 -5.25 -1.41
N GLY A 79 8.58 -4.66 -0.29
CA GLY A 79 8.91 -3.24 -0.19
C GLY A 79 10.00 -2.80 -1.17
N GLN A 80 11.13 -3.53 -1.23
CA GLN A 80 12.22 -3.24 -2.18
C GLN A 80 11.78 -3.43 -3.63
N ARG A 81 10.98 -4.47 -3.92
CA ARG A 81 10.45 -4.70 -5.27
C ARG A 81 9.54 -3.56 -5.71
N LEU A 82 8.69 -3.09 -4.80
CA LEU A 82 7.80 -1.96 -5.07
C LEU A 82 8.58 -0.66 -5.29
N ALA A 83 9.59 -0.39 -4.48
CA ALA A 83 10.49 0.75 -4.68
C ALA A 83 11.18 0.69 -6.06
N SER A 84 11.80 -0.44 -6.38
CA SER A 84 12.49 -0.64 -7.67
C SER A 84 11.54 -0.46 -8.86
N TRP A 85 10.32 -0.98 -8.76
CA TRP A 85 9.30 -0.82 -9.80
C TRP A 85 8.92 0.65 -10.02
N VAL A 86 8.80 1.43 -8.94
CA VAL A 86 8.50 2.87 -9.04
C VAL A 86 9.64 3.61 -9.75
N GLU A 87 10.89 3.32 -9.38
CA GLU A 87 12.05 3.94 -10.01
C GLU A 87 12.11 3.59 -11.51
N GLU A 88 11.95 2.32 -11.86
CA GLU A 88 12.03 1.83 -13.23
C GLU A 88 10.87 2.32 -14.11
N LYS A 89 9.63 2.24 -13.62
CA LYS A 89 8.44 2.54 -14.43
C LYS A 89 8.11 4.02 -14.48
N LEU A 90 8.42 4.77 -13.42
CA LEU A 90 8.06 6.18 -13.35
C LEU A 90 9.25 7.11 -13.55
N GLY A 91 10.49 6.60 -13.49
CA GLY A 91 11.70 7.41 -13.60
C GLY A 91 11.89 8.33 -12.40
N ILE A 92 11.35 7.96 -11.23
CA ILE A 92 11.47 8.71 -9.98
C ILE A 92 12.56 8.05 -9.16
N ALA A 93 13.71 8.71 -8.96
CA ALA A 93 14.72 8.22 -8.03
C ALA A 93 14.18 8.35 -6.61
N LEU A 94 13.93 7.23 -5.94
CA LEU A 94 13.51 7.21 -4.55
C LEU A 94 14.73 7.29 -3.61
N GLU A 95 15.91 6.87 -4.09
CA GLU A 95 17.17 6.85 -3.33
C GLU A 95 17.06 6.05 -2.01
N ILE A 96 16.12 5.10 -1.98
CA ILE A 96 15.89 4.25 -0.80
C ILE A 96 16.78 3.02 -0.93
N SER A 97 17.85 2.96 -0.16
CA SER A 97 18.62 1.72 0.03
C SER A 97 17.89 0.84 1.05
N ILE A 98 16.94 0.02 0.61
CA ILE A 98 16.38 -1.00 1.49
C ILE A 98 17.38 -2.14 1.55
N ASP A 99 18.16 -2.14 2.62
CA ASP A 99 18.88 -3.34 3.01
C ASP A 99 17.86 -4.43 3.32
N THR A 100 17.86 -5.51 2.54
CA THR A 100 16.90 -6.62 2.64
C THR A 100 17.28 -7.62 3.73
N THR A 101 18.26 -7.28 4.58
CA THR A 101 18.67 -8.11 5.71
C THR A 101 17.59 -8.25 6.78
N GLU A 102 17.69 -9.35 7.53
CA GLU A 102 16.86 -9.61 8.71
C GLU A 102 16.93 -8.48 9.74
N SER A 103 18.11 -7.86 9.92
CA SER A 103 18.33 -6.71 10.82
C SER A 103 17.44 -5.51 10.45
N THR A 104 17.31 -5.20 9.16
CA THR A 104 16.45 -4.11 8.71
C THR A 104 14.98 -4.45 8.90
N ALA A 105 14.58 -5.69 8.61
CA ALA A 105 13.21 -6.15 8.87
C ALA A 105 12.86 -6.09 10.35
N GLU A 106 13.76 -6.50 11.25
CA GLU A 106 13.59 -6.38 12.70
C GLU A 106 13.49 -4.93 13.17
N ARG A 107 14.33 -4.04 12.62
CA ARG A 107 14.26 -2.61 12.94
C ARG A 107 12.92 -2.02 12.51
N ILE A 108 12.47 -2.29 11.29
CA ILE A 108 11.16 -1.83 10.81
C ILE A 108 10.04 -2.38 11.69
N ARG A 109 10.08 -3.67 12.05
CA ARG A 109 9.09 -4.27 12.98
C ARG A 109 9.09 -3.55 14.31
N ARG A 110 10.25 -3.26 14.90
CA ARG A 110 10.34 -2.57 16.19
C ARG A 110 9.71 -1.19 16.15
N GLU A 111 10.04 -0.39 15.13
CA GLU A 111 9.53 0.97 15.01
C GLU A 111 8.04 1.00 14.68
N ILE A 112 7.57 0.15 13.75
CA ILE A 112 6.14 0.10 13.37
C ILE A 112 5.27 -0.54 14.47
N ALA A 113 5.77 -1.53 15.20
CA ALA A 113 4.99 -2.20 16.25
C ALA A 113 4.79 -1.34 17.50
N LEU A 114 5.67 -0.37 17.78
CA LEU A 114 5.45 0.61 18.85
C LEU A 114 4.17 1.43 18.60
N ASP A 115 3.86 1.71 17.33
CA ASP A 115 2.70 2.49 16.93
C ASP A 115 1.37 1.72 17.15
N GLN A 116 1.36 0.39 17.07
CA GLN A 116 0.13 -0.40 17.26
C GLN A 116 -0.41 -0.33 18.70
N THR A 117 0.47 -0.24 19.71
CA THR A 117 0.04 -0.16 21.11
C THR A 117 -0.56 1.21 21.43
N GLU A 118 0.00 2.28 20.82
CA GLU A 118 -0.54 3.63 20.91
C GLU A 118 -1.83 3.77 20.09
N LEU A 119 -1.90 3.21 18.88
CA LEU A 119 -3.14 3.15 18.08
C LEU A 119 -4.25 2.39 18.80
N ASP A 120 -3.97 1.23 19.40
CA ASP A 120 -4.96 0.47 20.17
C ASP A 120 -5.47 1.26 21.38
N SER A 121 -4.61 2.07 22.00
CA SER A 121 -5.01 2.97 23.09
C SER A 121 -5.90 4.14 22.63
N LEU A 122 -5.71 4.60 21.40
CA LEU A 122 -6.52 5.66 20.78
C LEU A 122 -7.86 5.12 20.23
N LEU A 123 -7.88 3.87 19.77
CA LEU A 123 -9.06 3.22 19.20
C LEU A 123 -9.98 2.61 20.27
N ASN A 124 -9.46 2.34 21.47
CA ASN A 124 -10.24 1.98 22.65
C ASN A 124 -10.24 3.12 23.68
N PRO A 125 -11.06 4.18 23.49
CA PRO A 125 -11.32 5.09 24.60
C PRO A 125 -11.96 4.27 25.73
N SER A 126 -11.39 4.38 26.93
CA SER A 126 -11.95 3.84 28.16
C SER A 126 -13.45 4.14 28.23
N GLU A 127 -14.21 3.17 28.73
CA GLU A 127 -15.68 3.18 28.81
C GLU A 127 -16.25 4.58 29.14
N PRO A 128 -17.34 5.01 28.48
CA PRO A 128 -17.93 6.31 28.75
C PRO A 128 -18.26 6.43 30.23
N SER A 129 -17.81 7.54 30.83
CA SER A 129 -18.06 7.83 32.24
C SER A 129 -19.57 7.75 32.53
N PRO A 130 -19.98 7.16 33.67
CA PRO A 130 -21.39 6.90 34.01
C PRO A 130 -22.27 8.16 34.17
N GLU A 131 -21.74 9.36 33.94
CA GLU A 131 -22.47 10.64 33.93
C GLU A 131 -23.31 10.88 32.67
N PHE A 132 -23.24 10.00 31.66
CA PHE A 132 -24.03 10.13 30.42
C PHE A 132 -25.43 9.47 30.48
N TYR A 133 -25.85 8.92 31.62
CA TYR A 133 -27.23 8.46 31.84
C TYR A 133 -27.98 9.43 32.74
N VAL A 134 -28.47 10.53 32.14
CA VAL A 134 -29.57 11.35 32.69
C VAL A 134 -30.64 11.52 31.62
#